data_AF-A0A0B3B068-F1
#
_entry.id   AF-A0A0B3B068-F1
#
_cell.length_a   1.000
_cell.length_b   1.000
_cell.length_c   1.000
_cell.angle_alpha   90.00
_cell.angle_beta   90.00
_cell.angle_gamma   90.00
#
_symmetry.space_group_name_H-M   'P 1'
#
loop_
_entity.id
_entity.type
_entity.pdbx_description
1 polymer ?
#
loop_
_entity_poly.entity_id
_entity_poly.type
_entity_poly.pdbx_seq_one_letter_code
_entity_poly.pdbx_strand_id
1 'polypeptide(L)' 'MVLIEPLLGARLVFVLGIANIILLLLVFFSCRCVGGRFLRPGGKWYASFYKAHCVYWVLFFASVILHAVLAVLVFGNPF' A
#
# COMPACT_ATOMS: atom_id res chain seq x y z
N MET A 1 15.05 23.74 -9.83
CA MET A 1 13.62 23.65 -10.21
C MET A 1 12.92 22.82 -9.15
N VAL A 2 11.91 23.39 -8.50
CA VAL A 2 11.01 22.63 -7.62
C VAL A 2 10.05 21.89 -8.56
N LEU A 3 10.21 20.57 -8.70
CA LEU A 3 9.46 19.76 -9.68
C LEU A 3 7.97 19.63 -9.31
N ILE A 4 7.63 19.81 -8.02
CA ILE A 4 6.28 19.67 -7.43
C ILE A 4 6.13 20.72 -6.33
N GLU A 5 5.00 21.42 -6.28
CA GLU A 5 4.68 22.38 -5.21
C GLU A 5 4.77 21.71 -3.82
N PRO A 6 5.51 22.28 -2.85
CA PRO A 6 5.86 21.59 -1.61
C PRO A 6 4.66 21.09 -0.79
N LEU A 7 3.59 21.89 -0.69
CA LEU A 7 2.40 21.52 0.07
C LEU A 7 1.65 20.36 -0.61
N LEU A 8 1.52 20.39 -1.94
CA LEU A 8 0.96 19.30 -2.72
C LEU A 8 1.80 18.01 -2.56
N GLY A 9 3.12 18.12 -2.66
CA GLY A 9 4.03 16.99 -2.47
C GLY A 9 3.85 16.32 -1.10
N ALA A 10 3.81 17.11 -0.03
CA ALA A 10 3.59 16.60 1.33
C ALA A 10 2.23 15.90 1.48
N ARG A 11 1.16 16.47 0.90
CA ARG A 11 -0.17 15.86 0.90
C ARG A 11 -0.20 14.53 0.16
N LEU A 12 0.46 14.46 -1.01
CA LEU A 12 0.54 13.22 -1.80
C LEU A 12 1.29 12.13 -1.03
N VAL A 13 2.42 12.45 -0.41
CA VAL A 13 3.17 11.49 0.42
C VAL A 13 2.29 10.97 1.56
N PHE A 14 1.57 11.86 2.25
CA PHE A 14 0.66 11.46 3.33
C PHE A 14 -0.46 10.52 2.86
N VAL A 15 -1.14 10.86 1.75
CA VAL A 15 -2.20 10.02 1.17
C VAL A 15 -1.67 8.67 0.74
N LEU A 16 -0.51 8.62 0.08
CA LEU A 16 0.14 7.35 -0.31
C LEU A 16 0.56 6.52 0.91
N GLY A 17 0.97 7.17 2.00
CA GLY A 17 1.26 6.50 3.27
C GLY A 17 0.03 5.79 3.83
N ILE A 18 -1.12 6.47 3.85
CA ILE A 18 -2.41 5.87 4.24
C ILE A 18 -2.80 4.73 3.29
N ALA A 19 -2.65 4.93 1.97
CA ALA A 19 -2.94 3.91 0.98
C ALA A 19 -2.07 2.65 1.19
N ASN A 20 -0.78 2.82 1.52
CA ASN A 20 0.13 1.72 1.83
C ASN A 20 -0.33 0.92 3.05
N ILE A 21 -0.82 1.58 4.11
CA ILE A 21 -1.36 0.89 5.29
C ILE A 21 -2.59 0.05 4.89
N ILE A 22 -3.52 0.62 4.13
CA ILE A 22 -4.72 -0.11 3.67
C ILE A 22 -4.33 -1.30 2.79
N LEU A 23 -3.47 -1.09 1.80
CA LEU A 23 -3.01 -2.14 0.88
C LEU A 23 -2.25 -3.24 1.62
N LEU A 24 -1.42 -2.88 2.61
CA LEU A 24 -0.75 -3.85 3.46
C LEU A 24 -1.74 -4.71 4.26
N LEU A 25 -2.79 -4.09 4.83
CA LEU A 25 -3.86 -4.85 5.50
C LEU A 25 -4.59 -5.76 4.51
N LEU A 26 -4.89 -5.30 3.31
CA LEU A 26 -5.50 -6.12 2.26
C LEU A 26 -4.62 -7.32 1.91
N VAL A 27 -3.31 -7.12 1.68
CA VAL A 27 -2.33 -8.19 1.43
C VAL A 27 -2.27 -9.16 2.61
N PHE A 28 -2.18 -8.64 3.83
CA PHE A 28 -2.07 -9.43 5.06
C PHE A 28 -3.29 -10.33 5.25
N PHE A 29 -4.49 -9.76 5.21
CA PHE A 29 -5.74 -10.49 5.45
C PHE A 29 -6.13 -11.41 4.30
N SER A 30 -5.80 -11.04 3.06
CA SER A 30 -6.01 -11.93 1.92
C SER A 30 -5.00 -13.08 1.91
N CYS A 31 -3.85 -12.98 2.58
CA CYS A 31 -2.89 -14.06 2.64
C CYS A 31 -3.39 -15.24 3.48
N ARG A 32 -3.56 -16.41 2.87
CA ARG A 32 -3.95 -17.65 3.57
C ARG A 32 -2.98 -18.07 4.69
N CYS A 33 -1.70 -17.71 4.58
CA CYS A 33 -0.65 -18.14 5.50
C CYS A 33 -0.63 -17.34 6.80
N VAL A 34 -0.97 -16.04 6.74
CA VAL A 34 -0.74 -15.12 7.86
C VAL A 34 -2.05 -14.54 8.39
N GLY A 35 -2.67 -13.59 7.68
CA GLY A 35 -3.88 -12.91 8.15
C GLY A 35 -5.17 -13.71 7.89
N GLY A 36 -5.17 -14.54 6.85
CA GLY A 36 -6.33 -15.32 6.43
C GLY A 36 -6.87 -16.28 7.48
N ARG A 37 -6.00 -16.83 8.34
CA ARG A 37 -6.39 -17.72 9.44
C ARG A 37 -7.34 -17.05 10.45
N PHE A 38 -7.25 -15.73 10.59
CA PHE A 38 -8.13 -14.96 11.47
C PHE A 38 -9.51 -14.71 10.86
N LEU A 39 -9.66 -14.88 9.54
CA LEU A 39 -10.89 -14.59 8.79
C LEU A 39 -11.72 -15.83 8.43
N ARG A 40 -11.47 -16.98 9.06
CA ARG A 40 -12.14 -18.28 8.79
C ARG A 40 -12.14 -18.60 7.27
N PRO A 41 -10.97 -18.99 6.73
CA PRO A 41 -10.82 -19.24 5.30
C PRO A 41 -11.73 -20.42 4.90
N GLY A 42 -12.72 -20.18 4.04
CA GLY A 42 -13.67 -21.21 3.60
C GLY A 42 -14.98 -20.67 3.02
N GLY A 43 -15.36 -19.43 3.34
CA GLY A 43 -16.52 -18.78 2.73
C GLY A 43 -16.28 -18.34 1.28
N LYS A 44 -17.34 -18.31 0.46
CA LYS A 44 -17.30 -17.78 -0.92
C LYS A 44 -16.71 -16.36 -0.99
N TRP A 45 -16.97 -15.55 0.05
CA TRP A 45 -16.41 -14.21 0.19
C TRP A 45 -14.87 -14.24 0.30
N TYR A 46 -14.32 -15.06 1.21
CA TYR A 46 -12.87 -15.16 1.39
C TYR A 46 -12.18 -15.71 0.13
N ALA A 47 -12.80 -16.67 -0.56
CA ALA A 47 -12.27 -17.17 -1.82
C ALA A 47 -12.21 -16.07 -2.90
N SER A 48 -13.20 -15.18 -2.97
CA SER A 48 -13.17 -14.01 -3.86
C SER A 48 -12.08 -13.02 -3.44
N PHE A 49 -11.97 -12.73 -2.14
CA PHE A 49 -10.96 -11.83 -1.58
C PHE A 49 -9.53 -12.34 -1.82
N TYR A 50 -9.30 -13.64 -1.65
CA TYR A 50 -8.01 -14.28 -1.92
C TYR A 50 -7.59 -14.20 -3.39
N LYS A 51 -8.54 -14.27 -4.35
CA LYS A 51 -8.22 -14.15 -5.78
C LYS A 51 -7.57 -12.82 -6.14
N ALA A 52 -7.87 -11.76 -5.38
CA ALA A 52 -7.28 -10.43 -5.56
C ALA A 52 -5.92 -10.28 -4.86
N HIS A 53 -5.42 -11.28 -4.13
CA HIS A 53 -4.17 -11.18 -3.35
C HIS A 53 -2.97 -10.72 -4.19
N CYS A 54 -2.78 -11.29 -5.39
CA CYS A 54 -1.70 -10.90 -6.28
C CYS A 54 -1.87 -9.46 -6.79
N VAL A 55 -3.11 -9.01 -7.01
CA VAL A 55 -3.40 -7.62 -7.42
C VAL A 55 -3.07 -6.66 -6.28
N TYR A 56 -3.43 -7.00 -5.04
CA TYR A 56 -3.08 -6.19 -3.87
C TYR A 56 -1.56 -6.03 -3.72
N TRP A 57 -0.78 -7.08 -3.99
CA TRP A 57 0.68 -7.00 -4.02
C TRP A 57 1.20 -6.02 -5.06
N VAL A 58 0.70 -6.09 -6.29
CA VAL A 58 1.11 -5.17 -7.37
C VAL A 58 0.79 -3.72 -6.99
N LEU A 59 -0.43 -3.47 -6.49
CA LEU A 59 -0.85 -2.13 -6.05
C LEU A 59 -0.01 -1.65 -4.86
N PHE A 60 0.27 -2.53 -3.89
CA PHE A 60 1.08 -2.21 -2.73
C PHE A 60 2.50 -1.79 -3.14
N PHE A 61 3.18 -2.58 -3.97
CA PHE A 61 4.52 -2.23 -4.43
C PHE A 61 4.55 -0.95 -5.26
N ALA A 62 3.59 -0.76 -6.18
CA ALA A 62 3.49 0.46 -6.96
C ALA A 62 3.33 1.70 -6.05
N SER A 63 2.44 1.60 -5.04
CA SER A 63 2.19 2.67 -4.08
C SER A 63 3.39 2.93 -3.16
N VAL A 64 4.09 1.89 -2.68
CA VAL A 64 5.30 2.04 -1.86
C VAL A 64 6.44 2.69 -2.63
N ILE A 65 6.68 2.28 -3.88
CA ILE A 65 7.71 2.88 -4.73
C ILE A 65 7.39 4.36 -4.95
N LEU A 66 6.15 4.68 -5.34
CA LEU A 66 5.74 6.07 -5.56
C LEU A 66 5.85 6.92 -4.28
N HIS A 67 5.42 6.36 -3.14
CA HIS A 67 5.53 7.01 -1.84
C HIS A 67 6.99 7.31 -1.48
N ALA A 68 7.89 6.33 -1.63
CA ALA A 68 9.30 6.49 -1.30
C ALA A 68 9.99 7.51 -2.22
N VAL A 69 9.73 7.45 -3.53
CA VAL A 69 10.27 8.42 -4.49
C VAL A 69 9.79 9.84 -4.15
N LEU A 70 8.49 10.03 -3.92
CA LEU A 70 7.96 11.35 -3.57
C LEU A 70 8.49 11.83 -2.20
N ALA A 71 8.62 10.94 -1.22
CA ALA A 71 9.17 11.30 0.08
C ALA A 71 10.61 11.82 -0.05
N VAL A 72 11.46 11.15 -0.83
CA VAL A 72 12.83 11.61 -1.09
C VAL A 72 12.86 12.92 -1.88
N LEU A 73 12.00 13.09 -2.88
CA LEU A 73 11.95 14.33 -3.66
C LEU A 73 11.43 15.54 -2.88
N VAL A 74 10.50 15.33 -1.94
CA VAL A 74 9.86 16.41 -1.17
C VAL A 74 10.62 16.73 0.12
N PHE A 75 11.09 15.71 0.84
CA PHE A 75 11.71 15.86 2.16
C PHE A 75 13.23 15.63 2.16
N GLY A 76 13.80 15.15 1.06
CA GLY A 76 15.22 14.78 0.98
C GLY A 76 15.52 13.41 1.60
N ASN A 77 16.81 13.08 1.66
CA ASN A 77 17.32 11.96 2.43
C ASN A 77 17.92 12.49 3.75
N PRO A 78 17.44 12.06 4.93
CA PRO A 78 17.95 12.53 6.21
C PRO A 78 19.27 11.86 6.66
N PHE A 79 19.77 10.87 5.92
CA PHE A 79 21.05 10.18 6.16
C PHE A 79 22.11 10.63 5.14
#